data_AF-A0A959BBH1-F1
#
_entry.id   AF-A0A959BBH1-F1
#
_cell.length_a   1.000
_cell.length_b   1.000
_cell.length_c   1.000
_cell.angle_alpha   90.00
_cell.angle_beta   90.00
_cell.angle_gamma   90.00
#
_symmetry.space_group_name_H-M   'P 1'
#
loop_
_entity.id
_entity.type
_entity.pdbx_description
1 polymer ?
#
loop_
_entity_poly.entity_id
_entity_poly.type
_entity_poly.pdbx_seq_one_letter_code
_entity_poly.pdbx_strand_id
1 'polypeptide(L)'
;MWITFQHQGLNYRANLSEPLDIAIPLREGLETVNCFYAPPMETAPVVAGNFVGSTAQGGPLNFLNVRLNPHGNGTHTECVGHIAKEPYTINRCLQQFHFPARLLSLFPTKTSDGDRVIFREQIEQALEGTAPTEALIIRTLPNDELKLRTHYSGA
;
A
#
# COMPACT_ATOMS: atom_id res chain seq x y z
N MET A 1 7.94 -8.01 20.23
CA MET A 1 6.83 -8.28 21.16
C MET A 1 6.15 -9.52 20.65
N TRP A 2 6.21 -10.62 21.39
CA TRP A 2 5.59 -11.87 20.94
C TRP A 2 4.10 -11.89 21.26
N ILE A 3 3.30 -12.29 20.29
CA ILE A 3 1.87 -12.58 20.49
C ILE A 3 1.58 -14.05 20.17
N THR A 4 0.53 -14.58 20.79
CA THR A 4 -0.07 -15.88 20.48
C THR A 4 -1.53 -15.65 20.11
N PHE A 5 -2.00 -16.26 19.03
CA PHE A 5 -3.41 -16.20 18.66
C PHE A 5 -3.88 -17.53 18.08
N GLN A 6 -5.17 -17.79 18.19
CA GLN A 6 -5.80 -18.96 17.58
C GLN A 6 -6.45 -18.57 16.27
N HIS A 7 -6.25 -19.39 15.25
CA HIS A 7 -6.95 -19.27 13.99
C HIS A 7 -7.21 -20.67 13.44
N GLN A 8 -8.47 -20.98 13.13
CA GLN A 8 -8.89 -22.28 12.59
C GLN A 8 -8.45 -23.50 13.42
N GLY A 9 -8.49 -23.38 14.75
CA GLY A 9 -8.08 -24.45 15.66
C GLY A 9 -6.57 -24.65 15.79
N LEU A 10 -5.76 -23.84 15.08
CA LEU A 10 -4.31 -23.84 15.20
C LEU A 10 -3.84 -22.65 16.05
N ASN A 11 -2.79 -22.87 16.86
CA ASN A 11 -2.13 -21.83 17.62
C ASN A 11 -0.98 -21.25 16.79
N TYR A 12 -1.02 -19.94 16.56
CA TYR A 12 0.01 -19.18 15.88
C TYR A 12 0.80 -18.31 16.84
N ARG A 13 2.02 -17.97 16.45
CA ARG A 13 2.88 -17.01 17.13
C ARG A 13 3.43 -16.01 16.13
N ALA A 14 3.51 -14.74 16.52
CA ALA A 14 4.11 -13.69 15.71
C ALA A 14 4.99 -12.77 16.58
N ASN A 15 6.14 -12.37 16.04
CA ASN A 15 7.00 -11.36 16.66
C ASN A 15 6.68 -9.99 16.06
N LEU A 16 5.90 -9.18 16.77
CA LEU A 16 5.55 -7.83 16.33
C LEU A 16 6.71 -6.83 16.42
N SER A 17 7.88 -7.22 16.94
CA SER A 17 9.08 -6.38 16.87
C SER A 17 9.90 -6.59 15.60
N GLU A 18 9.59 -7.61 14.81
CA GLU A 18 10.27 -7.93 13.55
C GLU A 18 9.23 -8.16 12.44
N PRO A 19 8.37 -7.17 12.14
CA PRO A 19 7.40 -7.30 11.05
C PRO A 19 8.12 -7.31 9.69
N LEU A 20 7.50 -8.00 8.72
CA LEU A 20 7.85 -7.80 7.32
C LEU A 20 7.11 -6.57 6.80
N ASP A 21 7.85 -5.51 6.52
CA ASP A 21 7.30 -4.32 5.90
C ASP A 21 7.02 -4.58 4.41
N ILE A 22 5.80 -4.25 3.98
CA ILE A 22 5.34 -4.37 2.59
C ILE A 22 4.90 -3.01 2.03
N ALA A 23 5.10 -1.92 2.78
CA ALA A 23 4.79 -0.59 2.33
C ALA A 23 5.86 -0.08 1.35
N ILE A 24 5.43 0.63 0.31
CA ILE A 24 6.30 1.45 -0.51
C ILE A 24 6.40 2.82 0.19
N PRO A 25 7.60 3.23 0.65
CA PRO A 25 7.75 4.50 1.34
C PRO A 25 7.35 5.69 0.47
N LEU A 26 6.64 6.63 1.07
CA LEU A 26 6.41 7.94 0.47
C LEU A 26 7.75 8.65 0.27
N ARG A 27 7.99 9.13 -0.95
CA ARG A 27 9.21 9.83 -1.34
C ARG A 27 8.86 10.99 -2.25
N GLU A 28 9.53 12.12 -2.04
CA GLU A 28 9.40 13.29 -2.90
C GLU A 28 9.97 13.04 -4.30
N GLY A 29 9.33 13.64 -5.31
CA GLY A 29 9.80 13.61 -6.69
C GLY A 29 9.30 12.38 -7.48
N LEU A 30 10.09 11.98 -8.49
CA LEU A 30 9.67 11.00 -9.50
C LEU A 30 10.23 9.59 -9.28
N GLU A 31 11.26 9.45 -8.43
CA GLU A 31 11.91 8.16 -8.13
C GLU A 31 11.12 7.35 -7.09
N THR A 32 9.81 7.21 -7.32
CA THR A 32 8.85 6.48 -6.50
C THR A 32 7.66 6.02 -7.35
N VAL A 33 6.82 5.15 -6.81
CA VAL A 33 5.62 4.66 -7.48
C VAL A 33 4.64 5.81 -7.75
N ASN A 34 4.07 5.83 -8.95
CA ASN A 34 2.99 6.75 -9.32
C ASN A 34 1.96 6.08 -10.22
N CYS A 35 0.73 6.58 -10.25
CA CYS A 35 -0.30 6.15 -11.20
C CYS A 35 -1.27 7.29 -11.56
N PHE A 36 -2.07 7.07 -12.60
CA PHE A 36 -3.11 8.01 -13.08
C PHE A 36 -2.63 9.43 -13.39
N TYR A 37 -1.35 9.58 -13.75
CA TYR A 37 -0.69 10.87 -13.95
C TYR A 37 -0.88 11.81 -12.75
N ALA A 38 -0.99 11.24 -11.54
CA ALA A 38 -1.17 12.01 -10.33
C ALA A 38 0.04 12.92 -10.07
N PRO A 39 -0.15 14.11 -9.47
CA PRO A 39 0.98 14.95 -9.07
C PRO A 39 1.98 14.18 -8.19
N PRO A 40 3.29 14.46 -8.33
CA PRO A 40 4.28 13.89 -7.43
C PRO A 40 4.05 14.37 -6.01
N MET A 41 4.48 13.56 -5.04
CA MET A 41 4.56 14.00 -3.66
C MET A 41 5.61 15.11 -3.54
N GLU A 42 5.28 16.13 -2.77
CA GLU A 42 6.15 17.27 -2.49
C GLU A 42 6.16 17.59 -0.99
N THR A 43 7.32 18.04 -0.53
CA THR A 43 7.52 18.56 0.82
C THR A 43 8.13 19.95 0.75
N ALA A 44 7.75 20.82 1.68
CA ALA A 44 8.32 22.16 1.77
C ALA A 44 8.35 22.62 3.22
N PRO A 45 9.39 23.34 3.67
CA PRO A 45 9.38 23.89 5.02
C PRO A 45 8.22 24.87 5.20
N VAL A 46 7.62 24.85 6.38
CA VAL A 46 6.68 25.88 6.80
C VAL A 46 7.44 27.19 6.93
N VAL A 47 6.91 28.25 6.30
CA VAL A 47 7.47 29.61 6.36
C VAL A 47 6.42 30.54 6.97
N ALA A 48 6.79 31.25 8.04
CA ALA A 48 5.91 32.18 8.74
C ALA A 48 6.69 33.43 9.18
N GLY A 49 6.57 34.52 8.41
CA GLY A 49 7.42 35.70 8.62
C GLY A 49 8.90 35.36 8.45
N ASN A 50 9.71 35.59 9.49
CA ASN A 50 11.14 35.26 9.50
C ASN A 50 11.44 33.82 9.90
N PHE A 51 10.42 33.04 10.29
CA PHE A 51 10.61 31.64 10.64
C PHE A 51 10.65 30.77 9.38
N VAL A 52 11.66 29.91 9.28
CA VAL A 52 11.77 28.84 8.30
C VAL A 52 11.94 27.51 9.03
N GLY A 53 11.00 26.59 8.85
CA GLY A 53 10.98 25.26 9.46
C GLY A 53 11.96 24.27 8.82
N SER A 54 13.23 24.63 8.66
CA SER A 54 14.27 23.74 8.13
C SER A 54 15.59 23.93 8.85
N THR A 55 16.13 22.86 9.45
CA THR A 55 17.46 22.88 10.07
C THR A 55 18.56 23.12 9.04
N ALA A 56 18.37 22.64 7.81
CA ALA A 56 19.30 22.87 6.71
C ALA A 56 19.37 24.34 6.29
N GLN A 57 18.30 25.12 6.53
CA GLN A 57 18.24 26.56 6.27
C GLN A 57 18.48 27.39 7.55
N GLY A 58 19.00 26.80 8.63
CA GLY A 58 19.32 27.48 9.88
C GLY A 58 18.15 27.62 10.87
N GLY A 59 17.00 27.01 10.57
CA GLY A 59 15.87 26.93 11.49
C GLY A 59 16.14 25.98 12.66
N PRO A 60 15.38 26.10 13.77
CA PRO A 60 15.62 25.29 14.97
C PRO A 60 15.11 23.84 14.85
N LEU A 61 14.33 23.52 13.81
CA LEU A 61 13.68 22.22 13.60
C LEU A 61 13.26 22.04 12.13
N ASN A 62 12.85 20.82 11.78
CA ASN A 62 12.24 20.49 10.49
C ASN A 62 10.73 20.41 10.64
N PHE A 63 10.03 21.43 10.15
CA PHE A 63 8.58 21.50 10.14
C PHE A 63 8.14 21.66 8.69
N LEU A 64 7.70 20.55 8.10
CA LEU A 64 7.42 20.45 6.68
C LEU A 64 5.90 20.37 6.44
N ASN A 65 5.44 21.08 5.42
CA ASN A 65 4.20 20.77 4.72
C ASN A 65 4.43 19.55 3.81
N VAL A 66 3.41 18.70 3.68
CA VAL A 66 3.39 17.57 2.74
C VAL A 66 2.18 17.72 1.82
N ARG A 67 2.42 17.62 0.52
CA ARG A 67 1.38 17.54 -0.51
C ARG A 67 1.51 16.19 -1.20
N LEU A 68 0.43 15.42 -1.23
CA LEU A 68 0.39 14.13 -1.93
C LEU A 68 -0.99 13.85 -2.52
N ASN A 69 -1.02 12.96 -3.51
CA ASN A 69 -2.21 12.24 -3.93
C ASN A 69 -2.23 10.85 -3.26
N PRO A 70 -3.19 10.54 -2.36
CA PRO A 70 -3.20 9.28 -1.63
C PRO A 70 -3.25 8.03 -2.50
N HIS A 71 -3.94 8.09 -3.64
CA HIS A 71 -4.05 6.95 -4.56
C HIS A 71 -2.89 6.89 -5.55
N GLY A 72 -2.30 8.04 -5.86
CA GLY A 72 -1.20 8.18 -6.81
C GLY A 72 0.19 8.07 -6.20
N ASN A 73 0.35 8.08 -4.87
CA ASN A 73 1.66 8.07 -4.23
C ASN A 73 1.73 6.99 -3.14
N GLY A 74 2.64 6.02 -3.32
CA GLY A 74 2.93 4.99 -2.31
C GLY A 74 1.80 3.99 -2.04
N THR A 75 1.94 3.27 -0.93
CA THR A 75 0.93 2.31 -0.45
C THR A 75 -0.22 3.03 0.24
N HIS A 76 -1.45 2.63 -0.07
CA HIS A 76 -2.66 3.23 0.49
C HIS A 76 -3.75 2.19 0.75
N THR A 77 -4.83 2.63 1.40
CA THR A 77 -6.02 1.82 1.65
C THR A 77 -7.25 2.62 1.21
N GLU A 78 -8.20 1.94 0.59
CA GLU A 78 -9.38 2.54 -0.01
C GLU A 78 -10.64 2.14 0.76
N CYS A 79 -11.68 2.96 0.66
CA CYS A 79 -13.04 2.57 1.03
C CYS A 79 -14.01 3.00 -0.07
N VAL A 80 -15.26 2.52 0.01
CA VAL A 80 -16.29 2.80 -0.99
C VAL A 80 -16.54 4.31 -1.23
N GLY A 81 -16.19 5.16 -0.27
CA GLY A 81 -16.26 6.62 -0.40
C GLY A 81 -15.42 7.19 -1.56
N HIS A 82 -14.48 6.41 -2.10
CA HIS A 82 -13.73 6.80 -3.30
C HIS A 82 -14.61 6.90 -4.56
N ILE A 83 -15.69 6.10 -4.64
CA ILE A 83 -16.58 6.03 -5.81
C ILE A 83 -18.03 6.37 -5.50
N ALA A 84 -18.43 6.34 -4.23
CA ALA A 84 -19.79 6.65 -3.80
C ALA A 84 -20.06 8.15 -3.80
N LYS A 85 -21.34 8.52 -3.99
CA LYS A 85 -21.78 9.90 -3.81
C LYS A 85 -21.89 10.27 -2.33
N GLU A 86 -22.25 9.29 -1.50
CA GLU A 86 -22.39 9.46 -0.06
C GLU A 86 -21.02 9.49 0.63
N PRO A 87 -20.86 10.26 1.73
CA PRO A 87 -19.58 10.44 2.39
C PRO A 87 -19.23 9.25 3.28
N TYR A 88 -18.48 8.28 2.74
CA TYR A 88 -17.82 7.24 3.52
C TYR A 88 -16.36 7.61 3.77
N THR A 89 -15.85 7.28 4.96
CA THR A 89 -14.47 7.57 5.36
C THR A 89 -13.80 6.30 5.86
N ILE A 90 -12.51 6.14 5.55
CA ILE A 90 -11.76 4.91 5.88
C ILE A 90 -11.79 4.60 7.39
N ASN A 91 -11.67 5.63 8.24
CA ASN A 91 -11.70 5.49 9.70
C ASN A 91 -13.07 5.11 10.26
N ARG A 92 -14.14 5.16 9.45
CA ARG A 92 -15.46 4.62 9.81
C ARG A 92 -15.66 3.22 9.23
N CYS A 93 -15.15 2.96 8.03
CA CYS A 93 -15.28 1.66 7.36
C CYS A 93 -14.37 0.57 7.95
N LEU A 94 -13.12 0.90 8.30
CA LEU A 94 -12.13 -0.05 8.80
C LEU A 94 -11.95 0.12 10.31
N GLN A 95 -12.61 -0.73 11.10
CA GLN A 95 -12.50 -0.76 12.56
C GLN A 95 -11.60 -1.90 13.08
N GLN A 96 -11.29 -2.89 12.24
CA GLN A 96 -10.38 -3.99 12.54
C GLN A 96 -9.13 -3.82 11.68
N PHE A 97 -7.95 -3.88 12.31
CA PHE A 97 -6.67 -3.58 11.65
C PHE A 97 -5.75 -4.79 11.50
N HIS A 98 -6.09 -5.91 12.12
CA HIS A 98 -5.30 -7.14 12.08
C HIS A 98 -6.18 -8.27 11.55
N PHE A 99 -5.63 -9.00 10.58
CA PHE A 99 -6.30 -10.12 9.93
C PHE A 99 -5.29 -11.24 9.70
N PRO A 100 -5.66 -12.50 9.99
CA PRO A 100 -5.02 -13.64 9.37
C PRO A 100 -5.15 -13.53 7.86
N ALA A 101 -4.01 -13.46 7.17
CA ALA A 101 -3.97 -13.27 5.73
C ALA A 101 -3.19 -14.39 5.05
N ARG A 102 -3.66 -14.81 3.87
CA ARG A 102 -2.93 -15.74 3.00
C ARG A 102 -2.25 -14.97 1.88
N LEU A 103 -0.97 -15.27 1.65
CA LEU A 103 -0.23 -14.77 0.50
C LEU A 103 -0.35 -15.75 -0.67
N LEU A 104 -0.85 -15.27 -1.82
CA LEU A 104 -0.78 -15.96 -3.10
C LEU A 104 0.22 -15.28 -4.00
N SER A 105 1.08 -16.05 -4.65
CA SER A 105 2.03 -15.54 -5.66
C SER A 105 1.63 -16.05 -7.03
N LEU A 106 1.23 -15.14 -7.91
CA LEU A 106 0.61 -15.49 -9.19
C LEU A 106 1.28 -14.73 -10.33
N PHE A 107 1.46 -15.39 -11.47
CA PHE A 107 1.87 -14.74 -12.72
C PHE A 107 0.61 -14.30 -13.47
N PRO A 108 0.42 -12.98 -13.72
CA PRO A 108 -0.69 -12.53 -14.55
C PRO A 108 -0.63 -13.13 -15.96
N THR A 109 -1.78 -13.57 -16.47
CA THR A 109 -1.91 -14.04 -17.84
C THR A 109 -1.95 -12.84 -18.77
N LYS A 110 -1.08 -12.82 -19.78
CA LYS A 110 -1.10 -11.78 -20.81
C LYS A 110 -2.24 -12.05 -21.80
N THR A 111 -3.15 -11.11 -21.96
CA THR A 111 -4.28 -11.17 -22.89
C THR A 111 -3.87 -10.69 -24.29
N SER A 112 -4.74 -10.90 -25.29
CA SER A 112 -4.47 -10.55 -26.69
C SER A 112 -4.31 -9.06 -26.96
N ASP A 113 -4.97 -8.22 -26.16
CA ASP A 113 -4.86 -6.76 -26.16
C ASP A 113 -3.65 -6.24 -25.37
N GLY A 114 -2.93 -7.13 -24.67
CA GLY A 114 -1.68 -6.82 -23.98
C GLY A 114 -1.80 -6.67 -22.48
N ASP A 115 -3.02 -6.64 -21.93
CA ASP A 115 -3.27 -6.58 -20.49
C ASP A 115 -2.71 -7.79 -19.76
N ARG A 116 -2.50 -7.63 -18.45
CA ARG A 116 -1.99 -8.66 -17.55
C ARG A 116 -3.04 -8.94 -16.48
N VAL A 117 -3.73 -10.06 -16.62
CA VAL A 117 -4.93 -10.38 -15.84
C VAL A 117 -4.71 -11.57 -14.92
N ILE A 118 -5.12 -11.41 -13.65
CA ILE A 118 -5.30 -12.54 -12.73
C ILE A 118 -6.74 -13.02 -12.86
N PHE A 119 -6.91 -14.17 -13.49
CA PHE A 119 -8.22 -14.78 -13.69
C PHE A 119 -8.70 -15.51 -12.43
N ARG A 120 -10.03 -15.66 -12.30
CA ARG A 120 -10.67 -16.32 -11.16
C ARG A 120 -10.11 -17.72 -10.93
N GLU A 121 -9.92 -18.48 -11.99
CA GLU A 121 -9.45 -19.86 -11.95
C GLU A 121 -8.04 -19.97 -11.33
N GLN A 122 -7.18 -18.96 -11.54
CA GLN A 122 -5.85 -18.93 -10.93
C GLN A 122 -5.94 -18.78 -9.40
N ILE A 123 -6.89 -17.99 -8.92
CA ILE A 123 -7.14 -17.81 -7.48
C ILE A 123 -7.78 -19.07 -6.91
N GLU A 124 -8.76 -19.66 -7.58
CA GLU A 124 -9.42 -20.90 -7.14
C GLU A 124 -8.43 -22.06 -7.03
N GLN A 125 -7.60 -22.27 -8.05
CA GLN A 125 -6.55 -23.30 -8.02
C GLN A 125 -5.54 -23.04 -6.91
N ALA A 126 -5.11 -21.79 -6.70
CA ALA A 126 -4.17 -21.44 -5.64
C ALA A 126 -4.76 -21.57 -4.22
N LEU A 127 -6.09 -21.62 -4.10
CA LEU A 127 -6.81 -21.84 -2.84
C LEU A 127 -7.33 -23.27 -2.68
N GLU A 128 -7.16 -24.14 -3.68
CA GLU A 128 -7.66 -25.52 -3.61
C GLU A 128 -7.02 -26.27 -2.44
N GLY A 129 -7.86 -26.97 -1.65
CA GLY A 129 -7.41 -27.72 -0.46
C GLY A 129 -6.93 -26.85 0.70
N THR A 130 -7.01 -25.53 0.59
CA THR A 130 -6.61 -24.61 1.65
C THR A 130 -7.80 -24.27 2.55
N ALA A 131 -7.53 -24.06 3.84
CA ALA A 131 -8.58 -23.60 4.76
C ALA A 131 -9.01 -22.16 4.43
N PRO A 132 -10.25 -21.73 4.75
CA PRO A 132 -10.73 -20.36 4.51
C PRO A 132 -9.78 -19.28 5.07
N THR A 133 -9.88 -18.03 4.63
CA THR A 133 -9.05 -16.94 5.19
C THR A 133 -9.86 -15.66 5.23
N GLU A 134 -9.59 -14.79 6.20
CA GLU A 134 -10.28 -13.50 6.34
C GLU A 134 -9.75 -12.48 5.34
N ALA A 135 -8.44 -12.55 5.04
CA ALA A 135 -7.78 -11.67 4.09
C ALA A 135 -6.90 -12.44 3.10
N LEU A 136 -6.74 -11.85 1.92
CA LEU A 136 -5.89 -12.35 0.85
C LEU A 136 -4.89 -11.26 0.44
N ILE A 137 -3.63 -11.65 0.29
CA ILE A 137 -2.57 -10.80 -0.27
C ILE A 137 -2.18 -11.43 -1.60
N ILE A 138 -2.35 -10.70 -2.70
CA ILE A 138 -1.96 -11.16 -4.04
C ILE A 138 -0.66 -10.49 -4.43
N ARG A 139 0.42 -11.28 -4.51
CA ARG A 139 1.72 -10.85 -5.04
C ARG A 139 1.82 -11.24 -6.50
N THR A 140 1.74 -10.26 -7.39
CA THR A 140 1.95 -10.48 -8.82
C THR A 140 3.43 -10.72 -9.12
N LEU A 141 3.73 -11.66 -10.01
CA LEU A 141 5.10 -12.00 -10.43
C LEU A 141 5.37 -11.51 -11.88
N PRO A 142 6.61 -11.03 -12.18
CA PRO A 142 7.72 -10.83 -11.25
C PRO A 142 7.45 -9.71 -10.23
N ASN A 143 8.13 -9.75 -9.09
CA ASN A 143 8.00 -8.77 -8.00
C ASN A 143 9.36 -8.20 -7.62
N ASP A 144 10.09 -7.69 -8.61
CA ASP A 144 11.39 -7.06 -8.44
C ASP A 144 11.28 -5.60 -7.99
N GLU A 145 12.43 -4.99 -7.67
CA GLU A 145 12.55 -3.63 -7.13
C GLU A 145 12.04 -2.54 -8.08
N LEU A 146 11.88 -2.83 -9.39
CA LEU A 146 11.35 -1.83 -10.33
C LEU A 146 9.96 -1.36 -9.91
N LYS A 147 9.13 -2.25 -9.34
CA LYS A 147 7.77 -1.91 -8.88
C LYS A 147 7.75 -0.77 -7.85
N LEU A 148 8.83 -0.55 -7.10
CA LEU A 148 8.93 0.52 -6.12
C LEU A 148 9.02 1.91 -6.76
N ARG A 149 9.35 1.97 -8.06
CA ARG A 149 9.57 3.21 -8.83
C ARG A 149 8.82 3.26 -10.16
N THR A 150 7.98 2.26 -10.45
CA THR A 150 7.23 2.21 -11.70
C THR A 150 6.12 3.26 -11.69
N HIS A 151 5.96 3.96 -12.82
CA HIS A 151 4.80 4.81 -13.07
C HIS A 151 3.78 4.03 -13.88
N TYR A 152 2.64 3.71 -13.28
CA TYR A 152 1.60 2.85 -13.83
C TYR A 152 0.55 3.60 -14.66
N SER A 153 0.82 4.85 -15.00
CA SER A 153 -0.10 5.70 -15.77
C SER A 153 -0.19 5.21 -17.22
N GLY A 154 -1.28 4.51 -17.56
CA GLY A 154 -1.49 3.92 -18.88
C GLY A 154 -0.64 2.66 -19.15
N ALA A 155 -0.23 1.97 -18.07
CA ALA A 155 0.61 0.77 -18.11
C ALA A 155 -0.19 -0.55 -18.08
#